data_AF-A0A662RVV0-F1
#
_entry.id   AF-A0A662RVV0-F1
#
_cell.length_a   1.000
_cell.length_b   1.000
_cell.length_c   1.000
_cell.angle_alpha   90.00
_cell.angle_beta   90.00
_cell.angle_gamma   90.00
#
_symmetry.space_group_name_H-M   'P 1'
#
loop_
_entity.id
_entity.type
_entity.pdbx_description
1 polymer ?
#
loop_
_entity_poly.entity_id
_entity_poly.type
_entity_poly.pdbx_seq_one_letter_code
_entity_poly.pdbx_strand_id
1 'polypeptide(L)' 'LDVALVVAEGALRRTESRGGHYRTDYPKRDDENWLKHTLAFYTPDGPKFDYKPVVITKWQPTERKY' A
#
# COMPACT_ATOMS: atom_id res chain seq x y z
N LEU A 1 1.97 19.32 -9.21
CA LEU A 1 0.71 19.01 -8.48
C LEU A 1 0.54 17.48 -8.32
N ASP A 2 1.60 16.70 -8.54
CA ASP A 2 1.48 15.30 -8.97
C ASP A 2 1.60 14.32 -7.80
N VAL A 3 2.37 14.68 -6.77
CA VAL A 3 2.60 13.84 -5.59
C VAL A 3 1.34 13.72 -4.74
N ALA A 4 0.58 14.82 -4.56
CA ALA A 4 -0.67 14.80 -3.80
C ALA A 4 -1.70 13.86 -4.45
N LEU A 5 -1.82 13.90 -5.79
CA LEU A 5 -2.67 13.00 -6.54
C LEU A 5 -2.21 11.54 -6.38
N VAL A 6 -0.92 11.26 -6.56
CA VAL A 6 -0.34 9.91 -6.37
C VAL A 6 -0.64 9.35 -4.98
N VAL A 7 -0.51 10.17 -3.94
CA VAL A 7 -0.78 9.76 -2.56
C VAL A 7 -2.27 9.45 -2.38
N ALA A 8 -3.17 10.33 -2.80
CA ALA A 8 -4.61 10.11 -2.69
C ALA A 8 -5.07 8.87 -3.47
N GLU A 9 -4.59 8.73 -4.69
CA GLU A 9 -4.90 7.61 -5.58
C GLU A 9 -4.31 6.28 -5.10
N GLY A 10 -3.10 6.30 -4.56
CA GLY A 10 -2.47 5.13 -3.96
C GLY A 10 -3.17 4.69 -2.67
N ALA A 11 -3.59 5.66 -1.84
CA ALA A 11 -4.37 5.41 -0.63
C ALA A 11 -5.74 4.81 -0.93
N LEU A 12 -6.41 5.31 -1.98
CA LEU A 12 -7.69 4.79 -2.44
C LEU A 12 -7.58 3.33 -2.93
N ARG A 13 -6.51 3.01 -3.68
CA ARG A 13 -6.27 1.66 -4.19
C ARG A 13 -5.93 0.65 -3.09
N ARG A 14 -5.19 1.05 -2.04
CA ARG A 14 -4.82 0.17 -0.92
C ARG A 14 -5.99 -0.02 0.04
N THR A 15 -6.69 -1.14 -0.07
CA THR A 15 -7.86 -1.53 0.74
C THR A 15 -7.47 -2.34 1.98
N GLU A 16 -6.52 -1.83 2.76
CA GLU A 16 -6.17 -2.35 4.10
C GLU A 16 -5.76 -1.20 5.01
N SER A 17 -5.51 -1.51 6.28
CA SER A 17 -4.84 -0.61 7.23
C SER A 17 -3.52 -1.20 7.71
N ARG A 18 -2.42 -0.45 7.54
CA ARG A 18 -1.07 -0.87 7.94
C ARG A 18 -0.17 0.33 8.23
N GLY A 19 0.37 0.37 9.45
CA GLY A 19 1.30 1.43 9.86
C GLY A 19 0.64 2.80 9.82
N GLY A 20 1.22 3.75 9.07
CA GLY A 20 0.68 5.11 8.92
C GLY A 20 -0.51 5.25 7.96
N HIS A 21 -0.86 4.20 7.20
CA HIS A 21 -2.05 4.19 6.34
C HIS A 21 -3.19 3.50 7.08
N TYR A 22 -4.26 4.24 7.37
CA TYR A 22 -5.44 3.74 8.08
C TYR A 22 -6.72 4.12 7.34
N ARG A 23 -7.64 3.16 7.26
CA ARG A 23 -8.92 3.24 6.55
C ARG A 23 -10.02 2.71 7.45
N THR A 24 -11.05 3.52 7.68
CA THR A 24 -12.20 3.14 8.51
C THR A 24 -13.05 2.04 7.87
N ASP A 25 -13.08 1.98 6.54
CA ASP A 25 -13.76 0.94 5.75
C ASP A 25 -12.93 -0.36 5.66
N TYR A 26 -11.61 -0.31 5.87
CA TYR A 26 -10.71 -1.48 5.91
C TYR A 26 -9.77 -1.40 7.13
N PRO A 27 -10.29 -1.57 8.36
CA PRO A 27 -9.53 -1.27 9.59
C PRO A 27 -8.45 -2.30 9.91
N LYS A 28 -8.48 -3.48 9.27
CA LYS A 28 -7.56 -4.59 9.55
C LYS A 28 -6.39 -4.60 8.56
N ARG A 29 -5.28 -5.20 9.02
CA ARG A 29 -4.14 -5.55 8.17
C ARG A 29 -4.50 -6.77 7.32
N ASP A 30 -4.15 -6.74 6.05
CA ASP A 30 -4.40 -7.83 5.09
C ASP A 30 -3.07 -8.29 4.47
N ASP A 31 -2.47 -9.33 5.05
CA ASP A 31 -1.22 -9.89 4.55
C ASP A 31 -1.41 -10.81 3.34
N GLU A 32 -2.62 -11.26 3.04
CA GLU A 32 -2.88 -12.12 1.88
C GLU A 32 -2.87 -11.31 0.58
N ASN A 33 -3.53 -10.14 0.58
CA ASN A 33 -3.66 -9.33 -0.63
C ASN A 33 -2.66 -8.18 -0.71
N TRP A 34 -2.18 -7.67 0.43
CA TRP A 34 -1.43 -6.41 0.50
C TRP A 34 0.00 -6.52 1.03
N LEU A 35 0.56 -7.74 1.10
CA LEU A 35 1.99 -7.95 1.32
C LEU A 35 2.83 -7.64 0.06
N LYS A 36 2.65 -6.43 -0.47
CA LYS A 36 3.28 -5.90 -1.67
C LYS A 36 3.49 -4.39 -1.53
N HIS A 37 4.44 -3.85 -2.27
CA HIS A 37 4.67 -2.42 -2.40
C HIS A 37 3.79 -1.86 -3.51
N THR A 38 3.09 -0.76 -3.24
CA THR A 38 2.46 0.07 -4.26
C THR A 38 3.53 0.97 -4.89
N LEU A 39 3.77 0.81 -6.18
CA LEU A 39 4.68 1.62 -6.97
C LEU A 39 3.86 2.59 -7.82
N ALA A 40 4.34 3.82 -7.96
CA ALA A 40 3.74 4.81 -8.84
C ALA A 40 4.80 5.34 -9.80
N PHE A 41 4.49 5.32 -11.09
CA PHE A 41 5.35 5.81 -12.16
C PHE A 41 4.66 6.99 -12.84
N TYR A 42 5.43 8.05 -13.09
CA TYR A 42 4.94 9.20 -13.83
C TYR A 42 4.70 8.81 -15.30
N THR A 43 3.52 9.15 -15.82
CA THR A 43 3.22 9.09 -17.25
C THR A 43 2.47 10.38 -17.67
N PRO A 44 2.50 10.76 -18.96
CA PRO A 44 1.80 11.96 -19.45
C PRO A 44 0.28 11.94 -19.17
N ASP A 45 -0.33 10.75 -19.15
CA ASP A 45 -1.77 10.56 -18.95
C ASP A 45 -2.18 10.42 -17.46
N GLY A 46 -1.20 10.42 -16.55
CA GLY A 46 -1.41 10.26 -15.10
C GLY A 46 -0.46 9.26 -14.44
N PRO A 47 -0.56 9.05 -13.11
CA PRO A 47 0.29 8.09 -12.43
C PRO A 47 -0.10 6.64 -12.75
N LYS A 48 0.84 5.87 -13.32
CA LYS A 48 0.66 4.44 -13.51
C LYS A 48 1.04 3.71 -12.22
N PHE A 49 0.14 2.88 -11.71
CA PHE A 49 0.38 2.07 -10.53
C PHE A 49 0.80 0.64 -10.89
N ASP A 50 1.78 0.12 -10.15
CA ASP A 50 2.21 -1.26 -10.23
C ASP A 50 2.45 -1.82 -8.81
N TYR A 51 2.60 -3.13 -8.69
CA TYR A 51 2.81 -3.79 -7.41
C TYR A 51 4.04 -4.70 -7.45
N LYS A 52 4.87 -4.58 -6.42
CA LYS A 52 6.03 -5.45 -6.23
C LYS A 52 5.87 -6.29 -4.97
N PRO A 53 5.97 -7.63 -5.03
CA PRO A 53 5.86 -8.45 -3.83
C PRO A 53 6.98 -8.11 -2.83
N VAL A 54 6.66 -8.16 -1.54
CA VAL A 54 7.67 -7.98 -0.48
C VAL A 54 8.53 -9.24 -0.40
N VAL A 55 9.85 -9.07 -0.35
CA VAL A 55 10.77 -10.18 -0.09
C VAL A 55 10.82 -10.43 1.42
N ILE A 56 10.19 -11.52 1.87
CA ILE A 56 10.30 -11.98 3.26
C ILE A 56 11.58 -12.78 3.40
N THR A 57 12.42 -12.41 4.36
CA THR A 57 13.66 -13.12 4.67
C THR A 57 13.49 -13.96 5.94
N LYS A 58 14.14 -13.57 7.03
CA LYS A 58 14.20 -14.35 8.28
C LYS A 58 12.94 -14.22 9.14
N TRP A 59 12.28 -13.06 9.10
CA TRP A 59 11.19 -12.72 10.00
C TRP A 59 9.86 -12.74 9.27
N GLN A 60 9.01 -13.70 9.62
CA GLN A 60 7.67 -13.82 9.06
C GLN A 60 6.76 -12.71 9.58
N PRO A 61 5.80 -12.23 8.78
CA PRO A 61 4.83 -11.24 9.23
C PRO A 61 4.00 -11.80 10.39
N THR A 62 4.12 -11.20 11.57
CA THR A 62 3.29 -11.48 12.74
C THR A 62 2.44 -10.27 13.08
N GLU A 63 1.32 -10.48 13.78
CA GLU A 63 0.49 -9.39 14.30
C GLU A 63 1.34 -8.49 15.22
N ARG A 64 1.33 -7.18 14.99
CA ARG A 64 2.05 -6.23 15.85
C ARG A 64 1.14 -5.86 17.03
N LYS A 65 1.55 -6.26 18.24
CA LYS A 65 0.97 -5.83 19.51
C LYS A 65 2.00 -4.94 20.21
N TYR A 66 1.55 -3.79 20.72
CA TYR A 66 2.38 -2.85 21.50
C TYR A 66 2.17 -3.09 22.98
#